data_AF-A0A8J2ZEE2-F1
#
_entry.id   AF-A0A8J2ZEE2-F1
#
_cell.length_a   1.000
_cell.length_b   1.000
_cell.length_c   1.000
_cell.angle_alpha   90.00
_cell.angle_beta   90.00
_cell.angle_gamma   90.00
#
_symmetry.space_group_name_H-M   'P 1'
#
loop_
_entity.id
_entity.type
_entity.pdbx_description
1 polymer ?
#
loop_
_entity_poly.entity_id
_entity_poly.type
_entity_poly.pdbx_seq_one_letter_code
_entity_poly.pdbx_strand_id
1 'polypeptide(L)' 'MKPRVAFIGTGGTIASVGRGPLDLADDTATGRLLDAAGLLARFPEVREVAEVPRWPASSSATGRRRSRRRRISPRSR' A
#
# COMPACT_ATOMS: atom_id res chain seq x y z
N MET A 1 -17.59 23.96 -2.47
CA MET A 1 -16.29 23.76 -1.78
C MET A 1 -16.00 22.27 -1.75
N LYS A 2 -14.75 21.85 -1.98
CA LYS A 2 -14.34 20.43 -1.82
C LYS A 2 -13.83 20.21 -0.39
N PRO A 3 -14.16 19.09 0.27
CA PRO A 3 -13.61 18.76 1.58
C PRO A 3 -12.10 18.51 1.50
N ARG A 4 -11.38 18.82 2.59
CA ARG A 4 -9.96 18.50 2.74
C ARG A 4 -9.84 17.15 3.43
N VAL A 5 -9.19 16.19 2.77
CA VAL A 5 -9.12 14.79 3.23
C VAL A 5 -7.69 14.33 3.30
N ALA A 6 -7.25 13.86 4.47
CA ALA A 6 -5.94 13.24 4.63
C ALA A 6 -5.99 11.77 4.17
N PHE A 7 -5.15 11.41 3.21
CA PHE A 7 -5.02 10.03 2.73
C PHE A 7 -3.75 9.38 3.30
N ILE A 8 -3.92 8.31 4.07
CA ILE A 8 -2.83 7.60 4.77
C ILE A 8 -2.76 6.17 4.24
N GLY A 9 -1.71 5.86 3.47
CA GLY A 9 -1.45 4.52 2.98
C GLY A 9 -0.87 3.62 4.07
N THR A 10 -1.62 2.60 4.47
CA THR A 10 -1.16 1.57 5.42
C THR A 10 -0.71 0.28 4.74
N GLY A 11 -0.88 0.16 3.42
CA GLY A 11 -0.61 -1.04 2.64
C GLY A 11 -1.87 -1.88 2.40
N GLY A 12 -1.74 -3.21 2.45
CA GLY A 12 -2.83 -4.14 2.16
C GLY A 12 -3.06 -4.39 0.66
N THR A 13 -4.11 -5.13 0.34
CA THR A 13 -4.41 -5.58 -1.03
C THR A 13 -4.62 -4.43 -2.01
N ILE A 14 -5.26 -3.34 -1.59
CA ILE A 14 -5.48 -2.16 -2.44
C ILE A 14 -4.18 -1.53 -2.93
N ALA A 15 -3.10 -1.63 -2.14
CA ALA A 15 -1.79 -1.11 -2.49
C ALA A 15 -0.96 -2.11 -3.31
N SER A 16 -1.38 -3.38 -3.43
CA SER A 16 -0.60 -4.42 -4.08
C SER A 16 -0.71 -4.33 -5.60
N VAL A 17 0.40 -4.57 -6.29
CA VAL A 17 0.46 -4.51 -7.76
C VAL A 17 0.76 -5.89 -8.31
N GLY A 18 -0.24 -6.50 -8.94
CA GLY A 18 -0.07 -7.73 -9.74
C GLY A 18 0.76 -7.49 -11.00
N ARG A 19 1.01 -8.54 -11.78
CA ARG A 19 1.77 -8.47 -13.04
C ARG A 19 0.97 -7.82 -14.17
N GLY A 20 -0.36 -7.86 -14.10
CA GLY A 20 -1.24 -7.31 -15.13
C GLY A 20 -2.71 -7.27 -14.69
N PRO A 21 -3.60 -6.75 -15.53
CA PRO A 21 -5.02 -6.57 -15.22
C PRO A 21 -5.81 -7.88 -15.11
N LEU A 22 -5.28 -8.99 -15.61
CA LEU A 22 -5.88 -10.33 -15.53
C LEU A 22 -5.27 -11.19 -14.41
N ASP A 23 -4.51 -10.57 -13.49
CA ASP A 23 -3.91 -11.26 -12.36
C ASP A 23 -4.96 -11.42 -11.26
N LEU A 24 -5.51 -12.63 -11.11
CA LEU A 24 -6.72 -12.88 -10.31
C LEU A 24 -6.44 -13.23 -8.84
N ALA A 25 -5.22 -13.66 -8.51
CA ALA A 25 -4.95 -14.26 -7.20
C ALA A 25 -3.55 -13.98 -6.64
N ASP A 26 -2.64 -13.44 -7.45
CA ASP A 26 -1.24 -13.28 -7.08
C ASP A 26 -0.82 -11.80 -7.16
N ASP A 27 -1.63 -10.93 -6.55
CA ASP A 27 -1.29 -9.52 -6.35
C ASP A 27 -0.03 -9.33 -5.49
N THR A 28 0.42 -10.39 -4.78
CA THR A 28 1.71 -10.44 -4.07
C THR A 28 2.89 -10.89 -4.95
N ALA A 29 2.64 -11.36 -6.18
CA ALA A 29 3.66 -12.00 -7.03
C ALA A 29 4.84 -11.10 -7.37
N THR A 30 4.65 -9.78 -7.35
CA THR A 30 5.72 -8.81 -7.59
C THR A 30 6.38 -8.32 -6.29
N GLY A 31 5.74 -8.54 -5.14
CA GLY A 31 6.14 -7.98 -3.85
C GLY A 31 6.13 -6.45 -3.80
N ARG A 32 5.53 -5.77 -4.79
CA ARG A 32 5.46 -4.30 -4.88
C ARG A 32 4.15 -3.79 -4.32
N LEU A 33 4.28 -2.84 -3.41
CA LEU A 33 3.17 -2.07 -2.85
C LEU A 33 3.32 -0.61 -3.32
N LEU A 34 2.24 -0.02 -3.80
CA LEU A 34 2.14 1.42 -4.03
C LEU A 34 2.13 2.13 -2.67
N ASP A 35 2.83 3.25 -2.62
CA ASP A 35 2.69 4.21 -1.54
C ASP A 35 1.40 5.03 -1.72
N ALA A 36 1.10 5.85 -0.72
CA ALA A 36 -0.11 6.67 -0.73
C ALA A 36 -0.15 7.58 -1.98
N ALA A 37 0.99 8.10 -2.40
CA ALA A 37 1.11 8.93 -3.59
C ALA A 37 0.85 8.13 -4.88
N GLY A 38 1.41 6.91 -4.99
CA GLY A 38 1.20 6.01 -6.12
C GLY A 38 -0.26 5.60 -6.28
N LEU A 39 -0.98 5.39 -5.17
CA LEU A 39 -2.42 5.13 -5.20
C LEU A 39 -3.22 6.34 -5.71
N LEU A 40 -2.94 7.54 -5.19
CA LEU A 40 -3.61 8.76 -5.65
C LEU A 40 -3.28 9.12 -7.12
N ALA A 41 -2.12 8.73 -7.62
CA ALA A 41 -1.77 8.88 -9.02
C ALA A 41 -2.53 7.90 -9.93
N ARG A 42 -2.86 6.70 -9.41
CA ARG A 42 -3.62 5.68 -10.15
C ARG A 42 -5.10 6.01 -10.29
N PHE A 43 -5.68 6.71 -9.32
CA PHE A 43 -7.09 7.09 -9.27
C PHE A 43 -7.24 8.63 -9.29
N PRO A 44 -7.04 9.29 -10.45
CA PRO A 44 -7.13 10.75 -10.54
C PRO A 44 -8.50 11.31 -10.17
N GLU A 45 -9.57 10.53 -10.31
CA GLU A 45 -10.96 10.86 -9.96
C GLU A 45 -11.13 11.27 -8.48
N VAL A 46 -10.22 10.85 -7.58
CA VAL A 46 -10.23 11.27 -6.18
C VAL A 46 -10.14 12.80 -6.05
N ARG A 47 -9.47 13.49 -6.99
CA ARG A 47 -9.36 14.95 -7.01
C ARG A 47 -10.67 15.65 -7.39
N GLU A 48 -11.63 14.93 -7.97
CA GLU A 48 -12.95 15.47 -8.30
C GLU A 48 -13.79 15.66 -7.03
N VAL A 49 -13.63 14.77 -6.05
CA VAL A 49 -14.43 14.75 -4.82
C VAL A 49 -13.77 15.45 -3.63
N ALA A 50 -12.44 15.52 -3.56
CA ALA A 50 -11.72 16.06 -2.41
C ALA A 50 -10.41 16.76 -2.75
N GLU A 51 -10.00 17.69 -1.89
CA GLU A 51 -8.63 18.17 -1.81
C GLU A 51 -7.83 17.22 -0.92
N VAL A 52 -6.82 16.55 -1.49
CA VAL A 52 -6.01 15.55 -0.79
C VAL A 52 -4.58 16.06 -0.61
N PRO A 53 -4.28 16.80 0.48
CA PRO A 53 -2.92 17.26 0.76
C PRO A 53 -1.98 16.08 1.01
N ARG A 54 -0.71 16.22 0.62
CA ARG A 54 0.36 15.26 0.96
C ARG A 54 0.49 15.17 2.47
N TRP A 55 0.30 13.98 3.03
CA TRP A 55 0.61 13.68 4.43
C TRP A 55 2.07 13.24 4.60
N PRO A 56 2.77 13.61 5.69
CA PRO A 56 4.17 13.23 5.91
C PRO A 56 4.40 11.70 5.97
N ALA A 57 5.51 11.27 5.37
CA ALA A 57 5.85 9.87 5.14
C ALA A 57 6.14 9.05 6.41
N SER A 58 6.37 9.68 7.56
CA SER A 58 6.58 8.97 8.83
C SER A 58 5.33 8.21 9.31
N SER A 59 4.15 8.53 8.74
CA SER A 59 2.87 7.90 9.09
C SER A 59 2.41 6.84 8.08
N SER A 60 3.06 6.72 6.93
CA SER A 60 2.72 5.72 5.91
C SER A 60 3.42 4.40 6.23
N ALA A 61 2.64 3.34 6.46
CA ALA A 61 3.19 2.01 6.72
C ALA A 61 3.65 1.27 5.44
N THR A 62 3.62 1.94 4.28
CA THR A 62 4.13 1.40 3.02
C THR A 62 5.66 1.25 3.07
N GLY A 63 6.10 0.15 3.65
CA GLY A 63 7.47 -0.32 3.65
C GLY A 63 7.51 -1.78 3.21
N ARG A 64 8.49 -2.11 2.36
CA ARG A 64 8.82 -3.46 1.88
C ARG A 64 8.55 -4.48 2.99
N ARG A 65 7.61 -5.40 2.77
CA ARG A 65 7.12 -6.39 3.74
C ARG A 65 8.35 -7.07 4.35
N ARG A 66 8.77 -6.66 5.56
CA ARG A 66 9.91 -7.29 6.24
C ARG A 66 9.51 -8.73 6.43
N SER A 67 10.15 -9.63 5.71
CA SER A 67 10.00 -11.06 5.90
C SER A 67 10.45 -11.36 7.33
N ARG A 68 9.52 -11.36 8.28
CA ARG A 68 9.75 -11.94 9.60
C ARG A 68 9.87 -13.45 9.37
N ARG A 69 11.06 -13.92 8.99
CA ARG A 69 11.47 -15.30 9.25
C ARG A 69 11.44 -15.46 10.76
N ARG A 70 10.32 -15.96 11.30
CA ARG A 70 10.29 -16.50 12.66
C ARG A 70 11.28 -17.65 12.65
N ARG A 71 12.48 -17.39 13.17
CA ARG A 71 13.48 -18.41 13.44
C ARG A 71 12.95 -19.20 14.63
N ILE A 72 12.22 -20.27 14.34
CA ILE A 72 11.79 -21.23 15.35
C ILE A 72 13.08 -21.91 15.83
N SER A 73 13.52 -21.62 17.05
CA SER A 73 14.60 -22.37 17.67
C SER A 73 14.06 -23.76 18.05
N PRO A 74 14.78 -24.85 17.75
CA PRO A 74 14.37 -26.17 18.21
C PRO A 74 14.49 -26.20 19.73
N ARG A 75 13.37 -26.46 20.42
CA ARG A 75 13.37 -26.71 21.85
C ARG A 75 14.04 -28.07 22.05
N SER A 76 15.21 -28.08 22.69
CA SER A 76 15.95 -29.29 23.02
C SER A 76 15.23 -30.08 24.12
N ARG A 77 14.94 -31.35 23.79
CA ARG A 77 14.60 -32.52 24.63
C ARG A 77 13.65 -32.34 25.82
#